data_AF-A0A5C7VQU0-F1
#
_entry.id   AF-A0A5C7VQU0-F1
#
_cell.length_a   1.000
_cell.length_b   1.000
_cell.length_c   1.000
_cell.angle_alpha   90.00
_cell.angle_beta   90.00
_cell.angle_gamma   90.00
#
_symmetry.space_group_name_H-M   'P 1'
#
loop_
_entity.id
_entity.type
_entity.pdbx_description
1 polymer ?
#
loop_
_entity_poly.entity_id
_entity_poly.type
_entity_poly.pdbx_seq_one_letter_code
_entity_poly.pdbx_strand_id
1 'polypeptide(L)'
;MPNTNEQLSREQQIAALEKDWASNPRWKGVKRGYSAADVVRLRGSLPIEYTLAKRGAEKLWGLVNGEAKKGYVNAFGAITAGQAMQQAKAGLEVVYLSGWQVAADGNTSETMYPDQSLYAYDSVPTMVRRINNTFKRADEIQWSRGIGPGDKDFVDYFLPIVADAEAGFGGVLNAFELMKNMIAAGAAGVHFEDQLAAVKKCGHMGGKVLVPTREAVEKLIAARFAADVMGVPTLILARTDAEAANLITSDY
;
A
#
# COMPACT_ATOMS: atom_id res chain seq x y z
N MET A 1 3.21 18.88 36.21
CA MET A 1 3.30 18.65 34.75
C MET A 1 2.20 17.65 34.41
N PRO A 2 1.34 17.89 33.41
CA PRO A 2 0.36 16.89 33.00
C PRO A 2 1.13 15.70 32.42
N ASN A 3 0.74 14.49 32.82
CA ASN A 3 1.41 13.24 32.48
C ASN A 3 1.15 12.93 30.99
N THR A 4 2.00 13.41 30.07
CA THR A 4 1.79 13.33 28.60
C THR A 4 1.97 11.92 27.99
N ASN A 5 2.02 10.87 28.81
CA ASN A 5 2.24 9.48 28.36
C ASN A 5 1.19 8.51 28.91
N GLU A 6 -0.02 8.96 29.22
CA GLU A 6 -1.08 8.04 29.62
C GLU A 6 -1.60 7.29 28.38
N GLN A 7 -1.06 6.09 28.18
CA GLN A 7 -1.48 5.21 27.12
C GLN A 7 -2.94 4.79 27.36
N LEU A 8 -3.80 4.99 26.35
CA LEU A 8 -5.20 4.57 26.41
C LEU A 8 -5.32 3.11 26.85
N SER A 9 -6.26 2.82 27.75
CA SER A 9 -6.62 1.44 28.10
C SER A 9 -7.07 0.67 26.85
N ARG A 10 -7.08 -0.67 26.91
CA ARG A 10 -7.56 -1.47 25.78
C ARG A 10 -9.00 -1.12 25.41
N GLU A 11 -9.86 -0.92 26.40
CA GLU A 11 -11.27 -0.53 26.21
C GLU A 11 -11.38 0.84 25.54
N GLN A 12 -10.56 1.80 25.95
CA GLN A 12 -10.52 3.13 25.34
C GLN A 12 -10.03 3.08 23.88
N GLN A 13 -9.03 2.24 23.58
CA GLN A 13 -8.56 2.03 22.21
C GLN A 13 -9.62 1.38 21.31
N ILE A 14 -10.36 0.40 21.84
CA ILE A 14 -11.48 -0.25 21.14
C ILE A 14 -12.56 0.79 20.82
N ALA A 15 -13.03 1.51 21.84
CA ALA A 15 -14.07 2.53 21.69
C ALA A 15 -13.67 3.65 20.71
N ALA A 16 -12.40 4.08 20.74
CA ALA A 16 -11.88 5.08 19.80
C ALA A 16 -11.92 4.56 18.35
N LEU A 17 -11.55 3.30 18.13
CA LEU A 17 -11.54 2.69 16.80
C LEU A 17 -12.96 2.47 16.27
N GLU A 18 -13.88 2.01 17.12
CA GLU A 18 -15.30 1.87 16.77
C GLU A 18 -15.92 3.22 16.39
N LYS A 19 -15.63 4.26 17.17
CA LYS A 19 -16.09 5.63 16.88
C LYS A 19 -15.54 6.14 15.54
N ASP A 20 -14.25 5.94 15.27
CA ASP A 20 -13.64 6.33 13.99
C ASP A 20 -14.31 5.61 12.81
N TRP A 21 -14.45 4.28 12.89
CA TRP A 21 -15.10 3.50 11.83
C TRP A 21 -16.56 3.89 11.57
N ALA A 22 -17.30 4.26 12.62
CA ALA A 22 -18.71 4.64 12.50
C ALA A 22 -18.91 6.07 11.96
N SER A 23 -18.01 7.00 12.24
CA SER A 23 -18.22 8.44 11.98
C SER A 23 -17.35 9.03 10.88
N ASN A 24 -16.20 8.43 10.59
CA ASN A 24 -15.26 8.95 9.61
C ASN A 24 -15.71 8.60 8.18
N PRO A 25 -15.94 9.60 7.30
CA PRO A 25 -16.42 9.37 5.93
C PRO A 25 -15.45 8.52 5.09
N ARG A 26 -14.17 8.44 5.47
CA ARG A 26 -13.17 7.56 4.86
C ARG A 26 -13.58 6.10 4.84
N TRP A 27 -14.37 5.67 5.83
CA TRP A 27 -14.81 4.29 6.03
C TRP A 27 -16.23 4.02 5.54
N LYS A 28 -16.89 5.00 4.92
CA LYS A 28 -18.24 4.83 4.37
C LYS A 28 -18.25 3.68 3.36
N GLY A 29 -19.07 2.67 3.62
CA GLY A 29 -19.21 1.47 2.77
C GLY A 29 -18.11 0.42 2.94
N VAL A 30 -17.11 0.64 3.80
CA VAL A 30 -16.06 -0.34 4.08
C VAL A 30 -16.57 -1.38 5.08
N LYS A 31 -16.62 -2.64 4.65
CA LYS A 31 -16.98 -3.78 5.51
C LYS A 31 -15.73 -4.43 6.09
N ARG A 32 -15.82 -4.87 7.34
CA ARG A 32 -14.77 -5.61 8.06
C ARG A 32 -15.33 -6.95 8.52
N GLY A 33 -14.56 -8.02 8.32
CA GLY A 33 -14.90 -9.37 8.79
C GLY A 33 -14.45 -9.65 10.23
N TYR A 34 -14.15 -8.61 11.00
CA TYR A 34 -13.59 -8.67 12.36
C TYR A 34 -13.99 -7.41 13.14
N SER A 35 -13.81 -7.46 14.46
CA SER A 35 -14.15 -6.37 15.39
C SER A 35 -12.98 -5.41 15.66
N ALA A 36 -13.26 -4.26 16.25
CA ALA A 36 -12.22 -3.36 16.78
C ALA A 36 -11.42 -4.03 17.93
N ALA A 37 -12.07 -4.88 18.72
CA ALA A 37 -11.43 -5.66 19.75
C ALA A 37 -10.38 -6.63 19.18
N ASP A 38 -10.65 -7.25 18.03
CA ASP A 38 -9.67 -8.11 17.34
C ASP A 38 -8.44 -7.32 16.90
N VAL A 39 -8.63 -6.09 16.42
CA VAL A 39 -7.55 -5.21 16.01
C VAL A 39 -6.67 -4.85 17.22
N VAL A 40 -7.28 -4.37 18.30
CA VAL A 40 -6.55 -3.97 19.52
C VAL A 40 -5.83 -5.17 20.16
N ARG A 41 -6.43 -6.36 20.08
CA ARG A 41 -5.81 -7.62 20.56
C ARG A 41 -4.50 -7.94 19.86
N LEU A 42 -4.34 -7.60 18.58
CA LEU A 42 -3.12 -7.85 17.79
C LEU A 42 -2.20 -6.63 17.62
N ARG A 43 -2.57 -5.47 18.16
CA ARG A 43 -1.83 -4.20 18.02
C ARG A 43 -0.52 -4.14 18.82
N GLY A 44 -0.40 -4.95 19.86
CA GLY A 44 0.70 -4.85 20.83
C GLY A 44 0.52 -3.66 21.79
N SER A 45 1.43 -3.55 22.76
CA SER A 45 1.35 -2.52 23.81
C SER A 45 2.15 -1.25 23.51
N LEU A 46 2.86 -1.15 22.40
CA LEU A 46 3.61 0.05 22.03
C LEU A 46 3.14 0.54 20.66
N PRO A 47 2.47 1.70 20.59
CA PRO A 47 2.10 2.29 19.32
C PRO A 47 3.34 2.67 18.52
N ILE A 48 3.46 2.14 17.30
CA ILE A 48 4.50 2.52 16.34
C ILE A 48 3.85 3.40 15.27
N GLU A 49 4.42 4.58 15.04
CA GLU A 49 3.92 5.52 14.05
C GLU A 49 4.54 5.27 12.67
N TYR A 50 3.70 5.26 11.63
CA TYR A 50 4.09 5.04 10.23
C TYR A 50 3.86 6.29 9.40
N THR A 51 4.60 7.36 9.71
CA THR A 51 4.36 8.72 9.20
C THR A 51 4.19 8.79 7.68
N LEU A 52 5.08 8.15 6.91
CA LEU A 52 5.03 8.21 5.44
C LEU A 52 3.80 7.50 4.87
N ALA A 53 3.48 6.31 5.37
CA ALA A 53 2.31 5.56 4.92
C ALA A 53 1.01 6.31 5.28
N LYS A 54 0.92 6.87 6.49
CA LYS A 54 -0.27 7.61 6.94
C LYS A 54 -0.50 8.87 6.09
N ARG A 55 0.50 9.75 5.99
CA ARG A 55 0.39 10.99 5.19
C ARG A 55 0.19 10.68 3.71
N GLY A 56 0.89 9.67 3.19
CA GLY A 56 0.73 9.21 1.82
C GLY A 56 -0.68 8.69 1.53
N ALA A 57 -1.25 7.88 2.43
CA ALA A 57 -2.60 7.34 2.28
C ALA A 57 -3.69 8.43 2.37
N GLU A 58 -3.53 9.38 3.29
CA GLU A 58 -4.42 10.55 3.41
C GLU A 58 -4.38 11.42 2.15
N LYS A 59 -3.17 11.73 1.65
CA LYS A 59 -2.98 12.47 0.40
C LYS A 59 -3.54 11.71 -0.81
N LEU A 60 -3.28 10.42 -0.92
CA LEU A 60 -3.84 9.59 -2.00
C LEU A 60 -5.36 9.57 -1.97
N TRP A 61 -5.96 9.48 -0.78
CA TRP A 61 -7.41 9.55 -0.62
C TRP A 61 -7.98 10.87 -1.13
N GLY A 62 -7.38 12.01 -0.79
CA GLY A 62 -7.79 13.32 -1.31
C GLY A 62 -7.71 13.37 -2.84
N LEU A 63 -6.59 12.95 -3.41
CA LEU A 63 -6.36 12.94 -4.86
C LEU A 63 -7.43 12.14 -5.62
N VAL A 64 -7.75 10.92 -5.18
CA VAL A 64 -8.75 10.07 -5.85
C VAL A 64 -10.20 10.50 -5.57
N ASN A 65 -10.44 11.43 -4.64
CA ASN A 65 -11.76 11.98 -4.33
C ASN A 65 -11.93 13.44 -4.79
N GLY A 66 -11.14 13.89 -5.77
CA GLY A 66 -11.37 15.14 -6.48
C GLY A 66 -10.31 16.22 -6.31
N GLU A 67 -9.27 15.99 -5.49
CA GLU A 67 -8.18 16.95 -5.33
C GLU A 67 -7.11 16.84 -6.44
N ALA A 68 -7.15 15.79 -7.26
CA ALA A 68 -6.20 15.63 -8.36
C ALA A 68 -6.33 16.75 -9.40
N LYS A 69 -5.19 17.29 -9.86
CA LYS A 69 -5.10 18.44 -10.78
C LYS A 69 -5.94 18.30 -12.05
N LYS A 70 -6.09 17.07 -12.54
CA LYS A 70 -6.79 16.77 -13.81
C LYS A 70 -8.19 16.20 -13.61
N GLY A 71 -8.68 16.12 -12.37
CA GLY A 71 -9.88 15.36 -12.01
C GLY A 71 -9.68 13.84 -11.98
N TYR A 72 -8.47 13.36 -12.28
CA TYR A 72 -8.06 11.97 -12.16
C TYR A 72 -6.56 11.87 -11.84
N VAL A 73 -6.16 10.75 -11.25
CA VAL A 73 -4.75 10.43 -10.98
C VAL A 73 -4.23 9.50 -12.06
N ASN A 74 -3.14 9.87 -12.72
CA ASN A 74 -2.34 8.96 -13.53
C ASN A 74 -0.98 8.75 -12.89
N ALA A 75 -0.45 7.54 -13.03
CA ALA A 75 0.86 7.18 -12.55
C ALA A 75 1.57 6.30 -13.58
N PHE A 76 2.90 6.25 -13.48
CA PHE A 76 3.75 5.37 -14.28
C PHE A 76 4.63 4.55 -13.37
N GLY A 77 4.96 3.33 -13.80
CA GLY A 77 5.86 2.45 -13.08
C GLY A 77 7.26 3.05 -12.90
N ALA A 78 7.73 3.15 -11.66
CA ALA A 78 9.11 3.53 -11.34
C ALA A 78 9.92 2.30 -10.89
N ILE A 79 10.88 1.87 -11.72
CA ILE A 79 11.77 0.74 -11.43
C ILE A 79 12.99 1.15 -10.60
N THR A 80 13.29 2.45 -10.53
CA THR A 80 14.29 3.01 -9.61
C THR A 80 13.74 4.18 -8.81
N ALA A 81 14.31 4.40 -7.62
CA ALA A 81 13.97 5.55 -6.78
C ALA A 81 14.30 6.90 -7.44
N GLY A 82 15.32 6.94 -8.30
CA GLY A 82 15.66 8.13 -9.09
C GLY A 82 14.57 8.49 -10.11
N GLN A 83 13.96 7.50 -10.77
CA GLN A 83 12.82 7.73 -11.66
C GLN A 83 11.62 8.31 -10.91
N ALA A 84 11.30 7.77 -9.73
CA ALA A 84 10.22 8.31 -8.89
C ALA A 84 10.48 9.78 -8.50
N MET A 85 11.73 10.13 -8.15
CA MET A 85 12.09 11.53 -7.86
C MET A 85 11.93 12.44 -9.08
N GLN A 86 12.30 11.98 -10.28
CA GLN A 86 12.07 12.76 -11.51
C GLN A 86 10.59 12.87 -11.86
N GLN A 87 9.78 11.85 -11.58
CA GLN A 87 8.32 11.90 -11.71
C GLN A 87 7.70 12.99 -10.84
N ALA A 88 8.17 13.15 -9.59
CA ALA A 88 7.75 14.25 -8.73
C ALA A 88 8.11 15.63 -9.31
N LYS A 89 9.33 15.78 -9.82
CA LYS A 89 9.77 17.02 -10.50
C LYS A 89 8.98 17.31 -11.78
N ALA A 90 8.57 16.26 -12.49
CA ALA A 90 7.73 16.37 -13.68
C ALA A 90 6.26 16.70 -13.37
N GLY A 91 5.88 16.73 -12.08
CA GLY A 91 4.56 17.14 -11.64
C GLY A 91 3.52 16.02 -11.55
N LEU A 92 3.94 14.74 -11.61
CA LEU A 92 3.05 13.63 -11.26
C LEU A 92 2.62 13.72 -9.79
N GLU A 93 1.44 13.20 -9.50
CA GLU A 93 0.83 13.30 -8.17
C GLU A 93 0.98 12.01 -7.36
N VAL A 94 1.28 10.89 -8.02
CA VAL A 94 1.39 9.55 -7.44
C VAL A 94 2.46 8.75 -8.19
N VAL A 95 3.17 7.88 -7.49
CA VAL A 95 4.07 6.87 -8.06
C VAL A 95 3.39 5.51 -8.08
N TYR A 96 3.47 4.82 -9.20
CA TYR A 96 3.10 3.40 -9.28
C TYR A 96 4.36 2.55 -9.19
N LEU A 97 4.31 1.50 -8.37
CA LEU A 97 5.40 0.54 -8.22
C LEU A 97 4.92 -0.84 -8.66
N SER A 98 5.37 -1.24 -9.85
CA SER A 98 4.94 -2.47 -10.52
C SER A 98 5.70 -3.70 -10.01
N GLY A 99 4.98 -4.77 -9.68
CA GLY A 99 5.56 -6.08 -9.37
C GLY A 99 6.31 -6.68 -10.55
N TRP A 100 5.79 -6.49 -11.78
CA TRP A 100 6.45 -6.88 -13.02
C TRP A 100 7.83 -6.23 -13.19
N GLN A 101 7.94 -4.92 -12.94
CA GLN A 101 9.23 -4.21 -13.03
C GLN A 101 10.20 -4.70 -11.95
N VAL A 102 9.71 -4.92 -10.73
CA VAL A 102 10.52 -5.47 -9.64
C VAL A 102 11.01 -6.88 -9.97
N ALA A 103 10.17 -7.75 -10.53
CA ALA A 103 10.55 -9.07 -11.01
C ALA A 103 11.67 -9.00 -12.05
N ALA A 104 11.56 -8.08 -13.00
CA ALA A 104 12.54 -7.95 -14.08
C ALA A 104 13.90 -7.43 -13.60
N ASP A 105 13.95 -6.39 -12.77
CA ASP A 105 15.22 -5.68 -12.51
C ASP A 105 15.26 -4.89 -11.17
N GLY A 106 14.38 -5.20 -10.21
CA GLY A 106 14.27 -4.45 -8.95
C GLY A 106 14.17 -5.30 -7.68
N ASN A 107 14.29 -6.61 -7.80
CA ASN A 107 14.06 -7.55 -6.70
C ASN A 107 15.29 -7.81 -5.83
N THR A 108 15.06 -8.32 -4.62
CA THR A 108 16.11 -8.66 -3.63
C THR A 108 16.82 -9.98 -3.92
N SER A 109 16.35 -10.74 -4.91
CA SER A 109 17.00 -11.99 -5.36
C SER A 109 18.06 -11.75 -6.43
N GLU A 110 18.29 -10.49 -6.85
CA GLU A 110 19.33 -10.09 -7.79
C GLU A 110 19.31 -10.88 -9.11
N THR A 111 18.10 -11.30 -9.51
CA THR A 111 17.89 -12.18 -10.66
C THR A 111 16.75 -11.63 -11.51
N MET A 112 16.93 -11.63 -12.84
CA MET A 112 15.85 -11.27 -13.76
C MET A 112 14.79 -12.38 -13.79
N TYR A 113 13.54 -12.04 -13.46
CA TYR A 113 12.41 -12.94 -13.52
C TYR A 113 11.30 -12.46 -14.46
N PRO A 114 10.52 -13.39 -15.03
CA PRO A 114 9.20 -13.06 -15.57
C PRO A 114 8.24 -12.71 -14.42
N ASP A 115 7.12 -12.10 -14.79
CA ASP A 115 6.08 -11.72 -13.84
C ASP A 115 5.17 -12.89 -13.44
N GLN A 116 5.72 -13.73 -12.54
CA GLN A 116 5.10 -14.92 -11.98
C GLN A 116 5.31 -15.03 -10.46
N SER A 117 5.47 -13.89 -9.79
CA SER A 117 5.70 -13.81 -8.33
C SER A 117 6.84 -14.70 -7.80
N LEU A 118 7.90 -14.91 -8.61
CA LEU A 118 9.05 -15.77 -8.26
C LEU A 118 10.02 -15.11 -7.26
N TYR A 119 10.06 -13.79 -7.25
CA TYR A 119 10.98 -13.02 -6.42
C TYR A 119 10.57 -13.06 -4.95
N ALA A 120 11.51 -12.79 -4.04
CA ALA A 120 11.22 -12.78 -2.60
C ALA A 120 10.20 -11.68 -2.24
N TYR A 121 9.20 -12.01 -1.42
CA TYR A 121 8.05 -11.16 -1.08
C TYR A 121 8.42 -9.77 -0.50
N ASP A 122 9.64 -9.60 0.03
CA ASP A 122 10.14 -8.34 0.57
C ASP A 122 10.65 -7.36 -0.50
N SER A 123 10.74 -7.79 -1.77
CA SER A 123 11.28 -7.01 -2.88
C SER A 123 10.53 -5.71 -3.13
N VAL A 124 9.21 -5.77 -3.31
CA VAL A 124 8.40 -4.57 -3.54
C VAL A 124 8.43 -3.64 -2.32
N PRO A 125 8.22 -4.10 -1.06
CA PRO A 125 8.43 -3.27 0.12
C PRO A 125 9.81 -2.60 0.19
N THR A 126 10.87 -3.31 -0.19
CA THR A 126 12.23 -2.75 -0.26
C THR A 126 12.32 -1.62 -1.28
N MET A 127 11.67 -1.76 -2.44
CA MET A 127 11.65 -0.69 -3.45
C MET A 127 10.80 0.51 -3.01
N VAL A 128 9.66 0.30 -2.34
CA VAL A 128 8.89 1.40 -1.69
C VAL A 128 9.79 2.21 -0.75
N ARG A 129 10.57 1.52 0.10
CA ARG A 129 11.51 2.15 1.04
C ARG A 129 12.61 2.92 0.32
N ARG A 130 13.16 2.38 -0.78
CA ARG A 130 14.15 3.06 -1.61
C ARG A 130 13.60 4.37 -2.18
N ILE A 131 12.39 4.34 -2.74
CA ILE A 131 11.71 5.54 -3.27
C ILE A 131 11.53 6.59 -2.16
N ASN A 132 10.98 6.19 -1.02
CA ASN A 132 10.76 7.10 0.11
C ASN A 132 12.07 7.71 0.66
N ASN A 133 13.16 6.94 0.71
CA ASN A 133 14.47 7.45 1.09
C ASN A 133 15.00 8.49 0.09
N THR A 134 14.79 8.29 -1.20
CA THR A 134 15.17 9.28 -2.22
C THR A 134 14.31 10.53 -2.14
N PHE A 135 12.99 10.40 -1.93
CA PHE A 135 12.11 11.55 -1.68
C PHE A 135 12.55 12.35 -0.46
N LYS A 136 12.85 11.66 0.65
CA LYS A 136 13.37 12.31 1.85
C LYS A 136 14.67 13.07 1.57
N ARG A 137 15.62 12.49 0.84
CA ARG A 137 16.86 13.17 0.48
C ARG A 137 16.62 14.40 -0.41
N ALA A 138 15.71 14.30 -1.38
CA ALA A 138 15.36 15.42 -2.25
C ALA A 138 14.69 16.57 -1.48
N ASP A 139 13.79 16.23 -0.57
CA ASP A 139 13.15 17.16 0.37
C ASP A 139 14.17 17.83 1.30
N GLU A 140 15.09 17.08 1.91
CA GLU A 140 16.18 17.63 2.75
C GLU A 140 17.05 18.64 1.96
N ILE A 141 17.38 18.34 0.70
CA ILE A 141 18.12 19.26 -0.18
C ILE A 141 17.31 20.53 -0.45
N GLN A 142 16.02 20.41 -0.74
CA GLN A 142 15.13 21.55 -0.97
C GLN A 142 15.00 22.41 0.29
N TRP A 143 14.74 21.78 1.43
CA TRP A 143 14.58 22.43 2.74
C TRP A 143 15.85 23.16 3.17
N SER A 144 17.04 22.56 2.97
CA SER A 144 18.32 23.19 3.29
C SER A 144 18.60 24.49 2.50
N ARG A 145 17.90 24.70 1.37
CA ARG A 145 18.00 25.92 0.56
C ARG A 145 16.97 26.97 0.93
N GLY A 146 16.18 26.72 1.97
CA GLY A 146 15.09 27.60 2.40
C GLY A 146 13.89 27.61 1.45
N ILE A 147 13.76 26.60 0.58
CA ILE A 147 12.64 26.48 -0.36
C ILE A 147 11.52 25.69 0.33
N GLY A 148 10.40 26.34 0.59
CA GLY A 148 9.23 25.79 1.28
C GLY A 148 7.94 25.85 0.46
N PRO A 149 6.84 25.28 1.00
CA PRO A 149 5.54 25.33 0.33
C PRO A 149 5.12 26.78 -0.01
N GLY A 150 4.80 27.02 -1.28
CA GLY A 150 4.42 28.34 -1.81
C GLY A 150 5.53 29.02 -2.62
N ASP A 151 6.78 28.58 -2.49
CA ASP A 151 7.88 29.08 -3.32
C ASP A 151 7.77 28.56 -4.76
N LYS A 152 8.23 29.37 -5.72
CA LYS A 152 8.17 29.04 -7.16
C LYS A 152 8.87 27.71 -7.50
N ASP A 153 9.97 27.41 -6.81
CA ASP A 153 10.80 26.24 -7.06
C ASP A 153 10.48 25.06 -6.13
N PHE A 154 9.40 25.15 -5.34
CA PHE A 154 8.98 24.09 -4.43
C PHE A 154 8.43 22.88 -5.17
N VAL A 155 8.92 21.70 -4.81
CA VAL A 155 8.40 20.40 -5.22
C VAL A 155 7.98 19.63 -3.98
N ASP A 156 6.74 19.14 -3.97
CA ASP A 156 6.31 18.15 -2.98
C ASP A 156 6.82 16.76 -3.41
N TYR A 157 7.97 16.37 -2.87
CA TYR A 157 8.60 15.09 -3.21
C TYR A 157 7.90 13.89 -2.61
N PHE A 158 7.15 14.02 -1.51
CA PHE A 158 6.49 12.91 -0.86
C PHE A 158 5.18 12.57 -1.59
N LEU A 159 5.33 12.06 -2.81
CA LEU A 159 4.23 11.50 -3.57
C LEU A 159 3.74 10.21 -2.91
N PRO A 160 2.42 9.98 -2.85
CA PRO A 160 1.89 8.68 -2.48
C PRO A 160 2.40 7.59 -3.42
N ILE A 161 2.75 6.43 -2.86
CA ILE A 161 3.19 5.26 -3.62
C ILE A 161 2.06 4.22 -3.59
N VAL A 162 1.60 3.81 -4.78
CA VAL A 162 0.70 2.67 -4.96
C VAL A 162 1.53 1.47 -5.40
N ALA A 163 1.55 0.41 -4.58
CA ALA A 163 2.43 -0.73 -4.76
C ALA A 163 1.68 -2.02 -5.09
N ASP A 164 2.31 -2.86 -5.91
CA ASP A 164 1.86 -4.20 -6.28
C ASP A 164 2.14 -5.21 -5.16
N ALA A 165 1.10 -5.86 -4.65
CA ALA A 165 1.23 -6.96 -3.68
C ALA A 165 0.95 -8.33 -4.28
N GLU A 166 0.89 -8.43 -5.62
CA GLU A 166 0.60 -9.67 -6.34
C GLU A 166 -0.73 -10.28 -5.80
N ALA A 167 -0.78 -11.61 -5.65
CA ALA A 167 -1.84 -12.30 -4.91
C ALA A 167 -1.50 -12.52 -3.42
N GLY A 168 -0.49 -11.81 -2.88
CA GLY A 168 -0.08 -11.90 -1.48
C GLY A 168 0.91 -13.03 -1.13
N PHE A 169 1.60 -13.60 -2.12
CA PHE A 169 2.72 -14.57 -1.94
C PHE A 169 2.40 -15.80 -1.07
N GLY A 170 1.14 -16.24 -1.03
CA GLY A 170 0.72 -17.40 -0.25
C GLY A 170 -0.72 -17.28 0.25
N GLY A 171 -0.95 -17.64 1.51
CA GLY A 171 -2.25 -17.58 2.19
C GLY A 171 -2.54 -16.22 2.84
N VAL A 172 -3.58 -16.16 3.66
CA VAL A 172 -4.02 -14.92 4.33
C VAL A 172 -2.97 -14.33 5.27
N LEU A 173 -2.17 -15.18 5.93
CA LEU A 173 -1.09 -14.72 6.81
C LEU A 173 0.07 -14.08 6.02
N ASN A 174 0.37 -14.60 4.83
CA ASN A 174 1.36 -14.00 3.94
C ASN A 174 0.90 -12.61 3.46
N ALA A 175 -0.37 -12.49 3.08
CA ALA A 175 -0.94 -11.19 2.70
C ALA A 175 -0.96 -10.18 3.85
N PHE A 176 -1.25 -10.64 5.07
CA PHE A 176 -1.21 -9.82 6.28
C PHE A 176 0.21 -9.28 6.54
N GLU A 177 1.23 -10.14 6.53
CA GLU A 177 2.63 -9.71 6.74
C GLU A 177 3.16 -8.85 5.58
N LEU A 178 2.80 -9.17 4.33
CA LEU A 178 3.17 -8.33 3.19
C LEU A 178 2.57 -6.93 3.31
N MET A 179 1.29 -6.81 3.67
CA MET A 179 0.65 -5.52 3.88
C MET A 179 1.34 -4.74 5.01
N LYS A 180 1.73 -5.41 6.10
CA LYS A 180 2.52 -4.77 7.16
C LYS A 180 3.85 -4.24 6.64
N ASN A 181 4.57 -5.02 5.83
CA ASN A 181 5.83 -4.61 5.24
C ASN A 181 5.68 -3.44 4.27
N MET A 182 4.59 -3.40 3.48
CA MET A 182 4.26 -2.27 2.61
C MET A 182 4.03 -0.98 3.41
N ILE A 183 3.26 -1.05 4.50
CA ILE A 183 2.99 0.09 5.38
C ILE A 183 4.27 0.55 6.08
N ALA A 184 5.05 -0.38 6.64
CA ALA A 184 6.32 -0.06 7.28
C ALA A 184 7.33 0.58 6.31
N ALA A 185 7.26 0.24 5.02
CA ALA A 185 8.07 0.87 3.97
C ALA A 185 7.54 2.24 3.52
N GLY A 186 6.30 2.60 3.86
CA GLY A 186 5.68 3.88 3.52
C GLY A 186 4.77 3.86 2.29
N ALA A 187 4.17 2.72 1.94
CA ALA A 187 3.19 2.65 0.86
C ALA A 187 1.88 3.35 1.26
N ALA A 188 1.28 4.08 0.32
CA ALA A 188 0.02 4.80 0.51
C ALA A 188 -1.19 3.97 0.05
N GLY A 189 -0.99 3.17 -0.99
CA GLY A 189 -1.97 2.24 -1.52
C GLY A 189 -1.32 0.92 -1.91
N VAL A 190 -2.07 -0.17 -1.80
CA VAL A 190 -1.59 -1.51 -2.16
C VAL A 190 -2.69 -2.22 -2.92
N HIS A 191 -2.35 -2.88 -4.03
CA HIS A 191 -3.30 -3.69 -4.78
C HIS A 191 -3.00 -5.18 -4.66
N PHE A 192 -4.06 -5.97 -4.48
CA PHE A 192 -4.03 -7.43 -4.49
C PHE A 192 -4.89 -7.94 -5.66
N GLU A 193 -4.46 -9.02 -6.31
CA GLU A 193 -5.20 -9.67 -7.40
C GLU A 193 -5.73 -11.06 -7.01
N ASP A 194 -6.70 -11.55 -7.80
CA ASP A 194 -7.44 -12.80 -7.59
C ASP A 194 -6.88 -14.00 -8.38
N GLN A 195 -5.64 -13.91 -8.87
CA GLN A 195 -4.94 -15.06 -9.44
C GLN A 195 -4.35 -15.97 -8.34
N LEU A 196 -4.17 -17.25 -8.66
CA LEU A 196 -3.43 -18.18 -7.79
C LEU A 196 -1.93 -17.79 -7.74
N ALA A 197 -1.45 -17.38 -6.56
CA ALA A 197 -0.09 -16.88 -6.35
C ALA A 197 1.03 -17.78 -6.92
N ALA A 198 0.89 -19.10 -6.83
CA ALA A 198 1.91 -20.05 -7.27
C ALA A 198 2.03 -20.21 -8.80
N VAL A 199 1.01 -19.79 -9.56
CA VAL A 199 0.98 -19.85 -11.02
C VAL A 199 0.57 -18.50 -11.62
N LYS A 200 0.79 -17.43 -10.86
CA LYS A 200 0.47 -16.07 -11.25
C LYS A 200 1.14 -15.74 -12.57
N LYS A 201 0.44 -14.99 -13.41
CA LYS A 201 0.95 -14.52 -14.69
C LYS A 201 0.56 -13.06 -14.90
N CYS A 202 1.39 -12.34 -15.65
CA CYS A 202 1.06 -11.03 -16.18
C CYS A 202 -0.34 -11.03 -16.84
N GLY A 203 -1.11 -9.95 -16.64
CA GLY A 203 -2.52 -9.86 -17.02
C GLY A 203 -2.81 -10.08 -18.52
N HIS A 204 -1.81 -9.88 -19.38
CA HIS A 204 -1.91 -10.06 -20.83
C HIS A 204 -1.53 -11.47 -21.32
N MET A 205 -1.10 -12.37 -20.42
CA MET A 205 -0.69 -13.74 -20.78
C MET A 205 -1.86 -14.73 -20.66
N GLY A 206 -1.87 -15.75 -21.51
CA GLY A 206 -2.84 -16.85 -21.45
C GLY A 206 -2.57 -17.82 -20.28
N GLY A 207 -3.62 -18.55 -19.89
CA GLY A 207 -3.56 -19.58 -18.85
C GLY A 207 -3.36 -18.99 -17.44
N LYS A 208 -4.00 -17.84 -17.17
CA LYS A 208 -4.21 -17.31 -15.81
C LYS A 208 -5.25 -18.18 -15.11
N VAL A 209 -5.05 -18.40 -13.81
CA VAL A 209 -5.95 -19.22 -12.98
C VAL A 209 -6.44 -18.35 -11.84
N LEU A 210 -7.75 -18.15 -11.75
CA LEU A 210 -8.39 -17.44 -10.65
C LEU A 210 -8.52 -18.33 -9.42
N VAL A 211 -8.51 -17.72 -8.24
CA VAL A 211 -9.04 -18.36 -7.02
C VAL A 211 -10.55 -18.07 -6.89
N PRO A 212 -11.30 -18.89 -6.11
CA PRO A 212 -12.66 -18.55 -5.71
C PRO A 212 -12.76 -17.14 -5.13
N THR A 213 -13.87 -16.44 -5.41
CA THR A 213 -14.11 -15.08 -4.92
C THR A 213 -13.93 -14.98 -3.40
N ARG A 214 -14.31 -16.02 -2.66
CA ARG A 214 -14.12 -16.09 -1.21
C ARG A 214 -12.66 -15.93 -0.81
N GLU A 215 -11.74 -16.63 -1.47
CA GLU A 215 -10.30 -16.56 -1.16
C GLU A 215 -9.73 -15.16 -1.45
N ALA A 216 -10.13 -14.56 -2.58
CA ALA A 216 -9.73 -13.19 -2.92
C ALA A 216 -10.26 -12.18 -1.87
N VAL A 217 -11.50 -12.34 -1.41
CA VAL A 217 -12.08 -11.51 -0.35
C VAL A 217 -11.34 -11.70 0.98
N GLU A 218 -10.99 -12.94 1.35
CA GLU A 218 -10.22 -13.22 2.57
C GLU A 218 -8.84 -12.55 2.56
N LYS A 219 -8.18 -12.46 1.40
CA LYS A 219 -6.95 -11.68 1.22
C LYS A 219 -7.16 -10.18 1.45
N LEU A 220 -8.23 -9.60 0.91
CA LEU A 220 -8.57 -8.19 1.11
C LEU A 220 -8.90 -7.89 2.58
N ILE A 221 -9.60 -8.80 3.26
CA ILE A 221 -9.87 -8.71 4.70
C ILE A 221 -8.56 -8.74 5.50
N ALA A 222 -7.65 -9.66 5.17
CA ALA A 222 -6.34 -9.76 5.83
C ALA A 222 -5.50 -8.48 5.62
N ALA A 223 -5.48 -7.92 4.41
CA ALA A 223 -4.80 -6.65 4.13
C ALA A 223 -5.44 -5.48 4.91
N ARG A 224 -6.78 -5.38 4.97
CA ARG A 224 -7.45 -4.34 5.77
C ARG A 224 -7.14 -4.51 7.25
N PHE A 225 -7.07 -5.75 7.72
CA PHE A 225 -6.79 -6.05 9.12
C PHE A 225 -5.37 -5.61 9.50
N ALA A 226 -4.37 -5.91 8.66
CA ALA A 226 -3.02 -5.41 8.84
C ALA A 226 -2.96 -3.88 8.93
N ALA A 227 -3.68 -3.18 8.03
CA ALA A 227 -3.74 -1.72 8.04
C ALA A 227 -4.38 -1.15 9.31
N ASP A 228 -5.48 -1.74 9.77
CA ASP A 228 -6.16 -1.31 11.01
C ASP A 228 -5.31 -1.63 12.26
N VAL A 229 -4.58 -2.75 12.28
CA VAL A 229 -3.63 -3.12 13.34
C VAL A 229 -2.51 -2.07 13.44
N MET A 230 -1.95 -1.66 12.31
CA MET A 230 -0.90 -0.64 12.23
C MET A 230 -1.42 0.79 12.37
N GLY A 231 -2.75 1.00 12.42
CA GLY A 231 -3.34 2.33 12.58
C GLY A 231 -3.14 3.25 11.36
N VAL A 232 -3.05 2.68 10.15
CA VAL A 232 -2.80 3.43 8.91
C VAL A 232 -3.98 3.30 7.95
N PRO A 233 -4.53 4.41 7.41
CA PRO A 233 -5.69 4.38 6.53
C PRO A 233 -5.34 4.02 5.06
N THR A 234 -4.42 3.07 4.86
CA THR A 234 -3.91 2.66 3.54
C THR A 234 -5.04 2.31 2.58
N LEU A 235 -4.94 2.75 1.33
CA LEU A 235 -5.89 2.38 0.29
C LEU A 235 -5.63 0.94 -0.13
N ILE A 236 -6.68 0.13 -0.22
CA ILE A 236 -6.59 -1.25 -0.69
C ILE A 236 -7.36 -1.31 -1.98
N LEU A 237 -6.69 -1.73 -3.05
CA LEU A 237 -7.27 -1.88 -4.37
C LEU A 237 -7.42 -3.38 -4.66
N ALA A 238 -8.59 -3.77 -5.13
CA ALA A 238 -8.87 -5.14 -5.55
C ALA A 238 -8.76 -5.19 -7.08
N ARG A 239 -7.76 -5.89 -7.59
CA ARG A 239 -7.63 -6.20 -9.02
C ARG A 239 -8.30 -7.54 -9.29
N THR A 240 -9.03 -7.62 -10.40
CA THR A 240 -9.54 -8.90 -10.92
C THR A 240 -8.94 -9.18 -12.29
N ASP A 241 -8.54 -10.42 -12.52
CA ASP A 241 -8.02 -10.91 -13.80
C ASP A 241 -9.06 -11.68 -14.62
N ALA A 242 -10.32 -11.67 -14.17
CA ALA A 242 -11.44 -12.41 -14.74
C ALA A 242 -11.83 -12.01 -16.18
N GLU A 243 -11.37 -10.86 -16.68
CA GLU A 243 -11.60 -10.46 -18.07
C GLU A 243 -10.99 -11.46 -19.08
N ALA A 244 -9.81 -12.01 -18.76
CA ALA A 244 -9.07 -12.90 -19.67
C ALA A 244 -8.68 -14.25 -19.05
N ALA A 245 -8.87 -14.45 -17.75
CA ALA A 245 -8.65 -15.75 -17.12
C ALA A 245 -9.78 -16.72 -17.50
N ASN A 246 -9.40 -17.93 -17.92
CA ASN A 246 -10.34 -18.96 -18.36
C ASN A 246 -10.28 -20.23 -17.49
N LEU A 247 -9.63 -20.14 -16.33
CA LEU A 247 -9.49 -21.22 -15.35
C LEU A 247 -9.78 -20.67 -13.95
N ILE A 248 -10.37 -21.51 -13.10
CA ILE A 248 -10.57 -21.25 -11.67
C ILE A 248 -10.10 -22.49 -10.89
N THR A 249 -9.50 -22.30 -9.72
CA THR A 249 -8.95 -23.41 -8.93
C THR A 249 -10.04 -24.32 -8.35
N SER A 250 -11.23 -23.78 -8.07
CA SER A 250 -12.34 -24.51 -7.46
C SER A 250 -13.69 -23.84 -7.69
N ASP A 251 -14.78 -24.56 -7.41
CA ASP A 251 -16.17 -24.19 -7.67
C ASP A 251 -17.02 -23.92 -6.41
N TYR A 252 -16.40 -23.84 -5.23
CA TYR A 252 -17.07 -23.57 -3.95
C TYR A 252 -17.23 -22.09 -3.59
#